data_AF-A0A0K8SXS6-F1
#
_entry.id   AF-A0A0K8SXS6-F1
#
_cell.length_a   1.000
_cell.length_b   1.000
_cell.length_c   1.000
_cell.angle_alpha   90.00
_cell.angle_beta   90.00
_cell.angle_gamma   90.00
#
_symmetry.space_group_name_H-M   'P 1'
#
loop_
_entity.id
_entity.type
_entity.pdbx_description
1 polymer ?
#
loop_
_entity_poly.entity_id
_entity_poly.type
_entity_poly.pdbx_seq_one_letter_code
_entity_poly.pdbx_strand_id
1 'polypeptide(L)'
;VTLTTPPDLASFDRAQLDKSLNYVLSIFSDETRRKGLTFVVDAQKSNWRLSRLCVRHLLQGLVEEAATLIIVRPEAFWDKRVDNCTRVSKNAEPIYVPQSRLTKYIEPSQLTADLGGSLDYDHAAWLQDRIKAERFFRENMETQTELERVTKILRGAREGMNNAARTMTQTSATYNNTCHMANSLIQEGRSMLDDFGIARITEVIGQDVLDTRAKIDRQLGLARTRLLALHQAWSNLQKSLADAKEVNKLEGGVRRVTEWVLTKGEDLLTSHHQVGYDIASAEKLRREHEALELHCRETYGQYAELLHKMQASVQSGVAIPEDLQAQRDFMDFVIRSFATRLERRRNILISSARFYRLVSEYFQTTSDVYENLVMTPDLEQLEKAHGT
;
A
#
# COMPACT_ATOMS: atom_id res chain seq x y z
N VAL A 1 2.91 45.50 -2.44
CA VAL A 1 1.61 45.37 -1.74
C VAL A 1 1.10 46.77 -1.43
N THR A 2 -0.13 47.10 -1.80
CA THR A 2 -0.71 48.43 -1.52
C THR A 2 -1.77 48.31 -0.43
N LEU A 3 -1.74 49.24 0.53
CA LEU A 3 -2.73 49.37 1.60
C LEU A 3 -3.25 50.79 1.64
N THR A 4 -4.56 50.96 1.67
CA THR A 4 -5.18 52.27 1.89
C THR A 4 -5.51 52.41 3.37
N THR A 5 -5.10 53.52 4.01
CA THR A 5 -5.47 53.74 5.41
C THR A 5 -6.97 54.04 5.52
N PRO A 6 -7.64 53.66 6.63
CA PRO A 6 -9.07 53.89 6.77
C PRO A 6 -9.40 55.39 6.80
N PRO A 7 -10.59 55.80 6.31
CA PRO A 7 -10.99 57.20 6.29
C PRO A 7 -11.25 57.77 7.69
N ASP A 8 -11.70 56.94 8.64
CA ASP A 8 -12.06 57.35 10.00
C ASP A 8 -11.62 56.34 11.08
N LEU A 9 -11.73 56.74 12.35
CA LEU A 9 -11.27 55.91 13.47
C LEU A 9 -12.17 54.70 13.70
N ALA A 10 -13.46 54.82 13.36
CA ALA A 10 -14.46 53.78 13.55
C ALA A 10 -14.25 52.59 12.60
N SER A 11 -13.69 52.83 11.41
CA SER A 11 -13.34 51.77 10.44
C SER A 11 -11.99 51.11 10.71
N PHE A 12 -11.19 51.60 11.66
CA PHE A 12 -9.92 50.98 12.01
C PHE A 12 -10.10 49.80 12.97
N ASP A 13 -9.84 48.58 12.47
CA ASP A 13 -9.74 47.37 13.28
C ASP A 13 -8.32 46.77 13.16
N ARG A 14 -7.58 46.84 14.27
CA ARG A 14 -6.23 46.28 14.37
C ARG A 14 -6.20 44.78 14.09
N ALA A 15 -7.15 44.01 14.63
CA ALA A 15 -7.15 42.56 14.48
C ALA A 15 -7.38 42.16 13.01
N GLN A 16 -8.18 42.93 12.27
CA GLN A 16 -8.38 42.71 10.84
C GLN A 16 -7.16 43.10 10.01
N LEU A 17 -6.46 44.17 10.37
CA LEU A 17 -5.19 44.54 9.75
C LEU A 17 -4.15 43.43 9.94
N ASP A 18 -4.00 42.91 11.16
CA ASP A 18 -3.06 41.83 11.48
C ASP A 18 -3.41 40.54 10.71
N LYS A 19 -4.70 40.18 10.65
CA LYS A 19 -5.17 39.02 9.85
C LYS A 19 -4.88 39.20 8.36
N SER A 20 -5.15 40.38 7.82
CA SER A 20 -4.93 40.69 6.40
C SER A 20 -3.45 40.67 6.05
N LEU A 21 -2.61 41.23 6.92
CA LEU A 21 -1.16 41.20 6.76
C LEU A 21 -0.62 39.76 6.76
N ASN A 22 -1.01 38.96 7.76
CA ASN A 22 -0.62 37.56 7.84
C ASN A 22 -1.09 36.75 6.62
N TYR A 23 -2.30 37.02 6.14
CA TYR A 23 -2.81 36.40 4.93
C TYR A 23 -1.94 36.75 3.72
N VAL A 24 -1.68 38.03 3.47
CA VAL A 24 -0.85 38.49 2.34
C VAL A 24 0.55 37.89 2.41
N LEU A 25 1.18 37.88 3.58
CA LEU A 25 2.49 37.25 3.77
C LEU A 25 2.46 35.74 3.45
N SER A 26 1.37 35.05 3.78
CA SER A 26 1.22 33.60 3.51
C SER A 26 1.09 33.23 2.02
N ILE A 27 0.82 34.21 1.16
CA ILE A 27 0.76 34.02 -0.29
C ILE A 27 2.17 33.85 -0.86
N PHE A 28 3.12 34.62 -0.35
CA PHE A 28 4.49 34.65 -0.85
C PHE A 28 5.31 33.50 -0.27
N SER A 29 6.22 32.98 -1.09
CA SER A 29 7.19 31.98 -0.67
C SER A 29 8.20 32.59 0.31
N ASP A 30 8.83 31.75 1.13
CA ASP A 30 9.89 32.19 2.03
C ASP A 30 11.06 32.82 1.25
N GLU A 31 11.30 32.40 0.01
CA GLU A 31 12.32 32.99 -0.85
C GLU A 31 11.95 34.43 -1.26
N THR A 32 10.72 34.65 -1.70
CA THR A 32 10.21 35.98 -2.03
C THR A 32 10.25 36.91 -0.82
N ARG A 33 9.80 36.43 0.34
CA ARG A 33 9.84 37.19 1.59
C ARG A 33 11.26 37.60 1.99
N ARG A 34 12.25 36.71 1.82
CA ARG A 34 13.67 37.02 2.08
C ARG A 34 14.28 38.02 1.10
N LYS A 35 13.87 38.02 -0.18
CA LYS A 35 14.33 39.00 -1.18
C LYS A 35 13.81 40.40 -0.88
N GLY A 36 12.64 40.46 -0.26
CA GLY A 36 12.08 41.65 0.33
C GLY A 36 10.76 42.07 -0.30
N LEU A 37 9.87 42.61 0.52
CA LEU A 37 8.55 43.09 0.11
C LEU A 37 8.45 44.61 0.27
N THR A 38 7.90 45.29 -0.73
CA THR A 38 7.58 46.71 -0.63
C THR A 38 6.09 46.90 -0.35
N PHE A 39 5.80 47.59 0.75
CA PHE A 39 4.47 47.97 1.19
C PHE A 39 4.26 49.46 0.92
N VAL A 40 3.25 49.78 0.11
CA VAL A 40 2.83 51.15 -0.18
C VAL A 40 1.59 51.44 0.65
N VAL A 41 1.69 52.41 1.55
CA VAL A 41 0.59 52.86 2.39
C VAL A 41 0.05 54.17 1.84
N ASP A 42 -1.11 54.12 1.18
CA ASP A 42 -1.83 55.30 0.73
C ASP A 42 -2.53 55.97 1.92
N ALA A 43 -1.97 57.11 2.35
CA ALA A 43 -2.47 57.93 3.44
C ALA A 43 -3.10 59.24 2.96
N GLN A 44 -3.34 59.41 1.66
CA GLN A 44 -3.79 60.69 1.10
C GLN A 44 -5.19 61.11 1.58
N LYS A 45 -6.06 60.13 1.85
CA LYS A 45 -7.49 60.34 2.18
C LYS A 45 -7.81 60.17 3.66
N SER A 46 -6.80 59.96 4.52
CA SER A 46 -6.99 59.60 5.92
C SER A 46 -6.48 60.66 6.90
N ASN A 47 -7.00 60.62 8.13
CA ASN A 47 -6.46 61.41 9.22
C ASN A 47 -5.03 60.97 9.55
N TRP A 48 -4.08 61.92 9.60
CA TRP A 48 -2.68 61.65 9.87
C TRP A 48 -2.42 60.88 11.18
N ARG A 49 -3.21 61.12 12.23
CA ARG A 49 -3.13 60.36 13.49
C ARG A 49 -3.42 58.87 13.28
N LEU A 50 -4.38 58.54 12.40
CA LEU A 50 -4.72 57.18 12.02
C LEU A 50 -3.66 56.55 11.14
N SER A 51 -3.16 57.28 10.15
CA SER A 51 -2.09 56.79 9.28
C SER A 51 -0.85 56.42 10.09
N ARG A 52 -0.46 57.24 11.07
CA ARG A 52 0.64 56.92 12.01
C ARG A 52 0.37 55.67 12.84
N LEU A 53 -0.88 55.46 13.29
CA LEU A 53 -1.26 54.26 14.02
C LEU A 53 -1.14 53.01 13.14
N CYS A 54 -1.67 53.06 11.91
CA CYS A 54 -1.57 51.98 10.93
C CYS A 54 -0.11 51.64 10.60
N VAL A 55 0.72 52.66 10.34
CA VAL A 55 2.15 52.50 10.06
C VAL A 55 2.88 51.83 11.22
N ARG A 56 2.61 52.24 12.46
CA ARG A 56 3.20 51.59 13.65
C ARG A 56 2.82 50.13 13.76
N HIS A 57 1.56 49.78 13.50
CA HIS A 57 1.11 48.40 13.54
C HIS A 57 1.71 47.56 12.40
N LEU A 58 1.78 48.09 11.19
CA LEU A 58 2.45 47.43 10.07
C LEU A 58 3.92 47.16 10.36
N LEU A 59 4.66 48.14 10.90
CA LEU A 59 6.06 47.96 11.29
C LEU A 59 6.24 46.90 12.39
N GLN A 60 5.30 46.78 13.32
CA GLN A 60 5.31 45.71 14.33
C GLN A 60 5.06 44.34 13.69
N GLY A 61 4.09 44.23 12.78
CA GLY A 61 3.78 42.99 12.08
C GLY A 61 4.84 42.54 11.08
N LEU A 62 5.65 43.47 10.57
CA LEU A 62 6.71 43.21 9.59
C LEU A 62 8.11 43.11 10.22
N VAL A 63 8.21 43.03 11.55
CA VAL A 63 9.50 43.08 12.25
C VAL A 63 10.45 41.92 11.87
N GLU A 64 9.90 40.77 11.51
CA GLU A 64 10.67 39.58 11.09
C GLU A 64 10.84 39.48 9.57
N GLU A 65 10.19 40.37 8.81
CA GLU A 65 10.17 40.32 7.36
C GLU A 65 11.17 41.32 6.77
N ALA A 66 11.80 40.95 5.66
CA ALA A 66 12.57 41.93 4.88
C ALA A 66 11.57 42.84 4.16
N ALA A 67 11.16 43.93 4.79
CA ALA A 67 10.11 44.80 4.26
C ALA A 67 10.54 46.27 4.18
N THR A 68 10.15 46.92 3.09
CA THR A 68 10.25 48.38 2.91
C THR A 68 8.86 48.99 2.97
N LEU A 69 8.68 50.05 3.76
CA LEU A 69 7.40 50.74 3.91
C LEU A 69 7.47 52.15 3.31
N ILE A 70 6.64 52.42 2.31
CA ILE A 70 6.54 53.72 1.63
C ILE A 70 5.17 54.33 1.90
N ILE A 71 5.12 55.51 2.51
CA ILE A 71 3.90 56.21 2.88
C ILE A 71 3.65 57.31 1.87
N VAL A 72 2.53 57.20 1.15
CA VAL A 72 2.07 58.20 0.20
C VAL A 72 1.31 59.28 0.96
N ARG A 73 1.90 60.47 1.04
CA ARG A 73 1.28 61.64 1.69
C ARG A 73 0.68 62.60 0.64
N PRO A 74 -0.28 63.47 1.03
CA PRO A 74 -0.74 64.56 0.17
C PRO A 74 0.41 65.48 -0.29
N GLU A 75 0.28 66.04 -1.50
CA GLU A 75 1.27 66.97 -2.07
C GLU A 75 1.47 68.22 -1.19
N ALA A 76 0.37 68.81 -0.70
CA ALA A 76 0.35 70.00 0.15
C ALA A 76 0.56 69.70 1.66
N PHE A 77 1.40 68.73 2.00
CA PHE A 77 1.65 68.36 3.39
C PHE A 77 2.64 69.32 4.07
N TRP A 78 2.11 70.32 4.77
CA TRP A 78 2.86 71.30 5.57
C TRP A 78 2.68 71.06 7.06
N ASP A 79 3.12 69.91 7.58
CA ASP A 79 3.24 69.76 9.03
C ASP A 79 4.63 70.26 9.47
N LYS A 80 4.71 71.53 9.88
CA LYS A 80 5.91 72.19 10.43
C LYS A 80 6.28 71.66 11.84
N ARG A 81 6.05 70.37 12.10
CA ARG A 81 6.55 69.67 13.30
C ARG A 81 7.30 68.44 12.83
N VAL A 82 8.59 68.65 12.60
CA VAL A 82 9.58 67.58 12.50
C VAL A 82 9.71 66.97 13.90
N ASP A 83 8.80 66.06 14.26
CA ASP A 83 8.99 65.23 15.44
C ASP A 83 10.05 64.18 15.10
N ASN A 84 11.28 64.48 15.48
CA ASN A 84 12.40 63.54 15.58
C ASN A 84 12.08 62.45 16.62
N CYS A 85 11.15 61.54 16.34
CA CYS A 85 10.77 60.49 17.28
C CYS A 85 10.45 59.18 16.58
N THR A 86 11.50 58.48 16.14
CA THR A 86 11.64 57.01 16.29
C THR A 86 13.06 56.58 15.93
N ARG A 87 14.03 56.78 16.84
CA ARG A 87 15.20 55.89 16.85
C ARG A 87 14.76 54.58 17.50
N VAL A 88 14.39 53.60 16.68
CA VAL A 88 14.33 52.20 17.12
C VAL A 88 14.95 51.32 16.03
N SER A 89 15.86 50.48 16.50
CA SER A 89 16.75 49.50 15.86
C SER A 89 16.44 48.98 14.46
N LYS A 90 17.51 48.92 13.64
CA LYS A 90 17.87 47.95 12.57
C LYS A 90 16.87 47.59 11.45
N ASN A 91 15.59 47.91 11.53
CA ASN A 91 14.63 47.72 10.44
C ASN A 91 14.26 49.07 9.82
N ALA A 92 14.24 49.14 8.49
CA ALA A 92 14.22 50.35 7.68
C ALA A 92 13.15 51.36 8.13
N GLU A 93 13.56 52.61 8.35
CA GLU A 93 12.64 53.70 8.64
C GLU A 93 11.62 53.88 7.50
N PRO A 94 10.34 54.15 7.81
CA PRO A 94 9.33 54.40 6.80
C PRO A 94 9.68 55.59 5.90
N ILE A 95 9.51 55.42 4.59
CA ILE A 95 9.83 56.44 3.59
C ILE A 95 8.58 57.27 3.29
N TYR A 96 8.60 58.57 3.59
CA TYR A 96 7.45 59.47 3.37
C TYR A 96 7.61 60.27 2.09
N VAL A 97 6.75 60.05 1.10
CA VAL A 97 6.85 60.68 -0.22
C VAL A 97 5.49 61.12 -0.75
N PRO A 98 5.43 62.23 -1.51
CA PRO A 98 4.26 62.51 -2.32
C PRO A 98 4.15 61.50 -3.47
N GLN A 99 2.95 61.32 -4.02
CA GLN A 99 2.70 60.39 -5.13
C GLN A 99 3.60 60.67 -6.34
N SER A 100 3.86 61.94 -6.65
CA SER A 100 4.77 62.36 -7.74
C SER A 100 6.21 61.81 -7.63
N ARG A 101 6.61 61.28 -6.48
CA ARG A 101 7.95 60.70 -6.26
C ARG A 101 7.97 59.18 -6.08
N LEU A 102 6.82 58.49 -6.17
CA LEU A 102 6.75 57.04 -6.00
C LEU A 102 7.58 56.29 -7.04
N THR A 103 7.60 56.78 -8.28
CA THR A 103 8.35 56.19 -9.40
C THR A 103 9.87 56.21 -9.22
N LYS A 104 10.38 56.93 -8.20
CA LYS A 104 11.81 56.86 -7.81
C LYS A 104 12.16 55.60 -7.04
N TYR A 105 11.17 54.92 -6.47
CA TYR A 105 11.35 53.76 -5.60
C TYR A 105 10.72 52.49 -6.17
N ILE A 106 9.65 52.62 -6.97
CA ILE A 106 8.92 51.50 -7.55
C ILE A 106 8.77 51.75 -9.05
N GLU A 107 9.01 50.72 -9.85
CA GLU A 107 8.82 50.80 -11.29
C GLU A 107 7.35 51.10 -11.64
N PRO A 108 7.07 51.97 -12.64
CA PRO A 108 5.70 52.27 -13.04
C PRO A 108 4.86 51.03 -13.40
N SER A 109 5.48 49.99 -13.98
CA SER A 109 4.85 48.70 -14.31
C SER A 109 4.36 47.91 -13.09
N GLN A 110 4.79 48.27 -11.88
CA GLN A 110 4.41 47.62 -10.62
C GLN A 110 3.47 48.49 -9.77
N LEU A 111 3.07 49.66 -10.28
CA LEU A 111 2.15 50.59 -9.63
C LEU A 111 0.84 50.65 -10.40
N THR A 112 -0.27 50.68 -9.69
CA THR A 112 -1.61 50.86 -10.27
C THR A 112 -1.80 52.29 -10.79
N ALA A 113 -2.75 52.48 -11.70
CA ALA A 113 -2.99 53.77 -12.36
C ALA A 113 -3.33 54.91 -11.38
N ASP A 114 -4.04 54.61 -10.29
CA ASP A 114 -4.38 55.56 -9.23
C ASP A 114 -3.14 56.06 -8.45
N LEU A 115 -2.06 55.28 -8.44
CA LEU A 115 -0.75 55.66 -7.87
C LEU A 115 0.24 56.18 -8.92
N GLY A 116 -0.20 56.40 -10.15
CA GLY A 116 0.62 56.94 -11.24
C GLY A 116 1.48 55.90 -11.98
N GLY A 117 1.09 54.63 -11.94
CA GLY A 117 1.73 53.57 -12.71
C GLY A 117 0.91 53.04 -13.89
N SER A 118 1.33 51.90 -14.42
CA SER A 118 0.77 51.23 -15.59
C SER A 118 0.38 49.76 -15.34
N LEU A 119 0.36 49.31 -14.08
CA LEU A 119 -0.06 47.96 -13.72
C LEU A 119 -1.57 47.82 -13.92
N ASP A 120 -1.97 46.90 -14.80
CA ASP A 120 -3.37 46.49 -14.93
C ASP A 120 -3.76 45.55 -13.77
N TYR A 121 -4.45 46.12 -12.78
CA TYR A 121 -4.89 45.44 -11.57
C TYR A 121 -6.40 45.49 -11.45
N ASP A 122 -7.02 44.31 -11.57
CA ASP A 122 -8.42 44.09 -11.21
C ASP A 122 -8.49 43.39 -9.84
N HIS A 123 -8.97 44.12 -8.83
CA HIS A 123 -9.15 43.60 -7.49
C HIS A 123 -10.17 42.46 -7.43
N ALA A 124 -11.26 42.55 -8.20
CA ALA A 124 -12.30 41.55 -8.20
C ALA A 124 -11.78 40.24 -8.83
N ALA A 125 -11.07 40.33 -9.96
CA ALA A 125 -10.44 39.18 -10.59
C ALA A 125 -9.39 38.52 -9.65
N TRP A 126 -8.50 39.33 -9.07
CA TRP A 126 -7.51 38.83 -8.11
C TRP A 126 -8.16 38.13 -6.91
N LEU A 127 -9.24 38.70 -6.36
CA LEU A 127 -9.96 38.12 -5.24
C LEU A 127 -10.63 36.78 -5.62
N GLN A 128 -11.21 36.67 -6.82
CA GLN A 128 -11.77 35.41 -7.31
C GLN A 128 -10.71 34.32 -7.44
N ASP A 129 -9.55 34.66 -7.99
CA ASP A 129 -8.42 33.72 -8.08
C ASP A 129 -7.95 33.28 -6.70
N ARG A 130 -7.85 34.21 -5.74
CA ARG A 130 -7.51 33.87 -4.35
C ARG A 130 -8.54 32.93 -3.72
N ILE A 131 -9.83 33.21 -3.86
CA ILE A 131 -10.89 32.36 -3.30
C ILE A 131 -10.80 30.93 -3.85
N LYS A 132 -10.56 30.78 -5.16
CA LYS A 132 -10.35 29.47 -5.80
C LYS A 132 -9.13 28.76 -5.23
N ALA A 133 -7.99 29.44 -5.14
CA ALA A 133 -6.76 28.87 -4.60
C ALA A 133 -6.91 28.44 -3.13
N GLU A 134 -7.55 29.26 -2.28
CA GLU A 134 -7.78 28.90 -0.87
C GLU A 134 -8.73 27.72 -0.70
N ARG A 135 -9.75 27.61 -1.54
CA ARG A 135 -10.64 26.44 -1.57
C ARG A 135 -9.84 25.19 -1.89
N PHE A 136 -9.07 25.21 -2.97
CA PHE A 136 -8.23 24.09 -3.36
C PHE A 136 -7.25 23.68 -2.25
N PHE A 137 -6.56 24.63 -1.60
CA PHE A 137 -5.61 24.29 -0.55
C PHE A 137 -6.29 23.61 0.65
N ARG A 138 -7.50 24.02 0.99
CA ARG A 138 -8.31 23.40 2.05
C ARG A 138 -8.72 21.97 1.67
N GLU A 139 -9.32 21.80 0.50
CA GLU A 139 -9.77 20.48 0.01
C GLU A 139 -8.59 19.53 -0.20
N ASN A 140 -7.45 20.05 -0.66
CA ASN A 140 -6.20 19.29 -0.72
C ASN A 140 -5.76 18.85 0.68
N MET A 141 -5.76 19.72 1.68
CA MET A 141 -5.38 19.33 3.04
C MET A 141 -6.27 18.21 3.60
N GLU A 142 -7.58 18.28 3.37
CA GLU A 142 -8.55 17.23 3.75
C GLU A 142 -8.25 15.91 3.01
N THR A 143 -8.06 15.98 1.69
CA THR A 143 -7.75 14.81 0.86
C THR A 143 -6.44 14.14 1.25
N GLN A 144 -5.41 14.92 1.59
CA GLN A 144 -4.11 14.41 2.02
C GLN A 144 -4.22 13.68 3.37
N THR A 145 -5.01 14.25 4.28
CA THR A 145 -5.33 13.62 5.57
C THR A 145 -6.04 12.28 5.36
N GLU A 146 -7.00 12.24 4.44
CA GLU A 146 -7.74 11.03 4.12
C GLU A 146 -6.86 9.97 3.43
N LEU A 147 -6.01 10.36 2.49
CA LEU A 147 -5.02 9.48 1.86
C LEU A 147 -4.11 8.81 2.90
N GLU A 148 -3.61 9.57 3.87
CA GLU A 148 -2.78 9.02 4.95
C GLU A 148 -3.57 8.09 5.88
N ARG A 149 -4.79 8.48 6.26
CA ARG A 149 -5.67 7.68 7.13
C ARG A 149 -5.98 6.33 6.52
N VAL A 150 -6.40 6.31 5.25
CA VAL A 150 -6.75 5.06 4.56
C VAL A 150 -5.50 4.22 4.31
N THR A 151 -4.37 4.83 3.95
CA THR A 151 -3.09 4.10 3.82
C THR A 151 -2.71 3.39 5.13
N LYS A 152 -2.89 4.05 6.28
CA LYS A 152 -2.65 3.42 7.60
C LYS A 152 -3.61 2.25 7.86
N ILE A 153 -4.89 2.41 7.52
CA ILE A 153 -5.89 1.33 7.66
C ILE A 153 -5.51 0.11 6.83
N LEU A 154 -5.12 0.31 5.56
CA LEU A 154 -4.72 -0.80 4.68
C LEU A 154 -3.48 -1.52 5.21
N ARG A 155 -2.52 -0.79 5.78
CA ARG A 155 -1.34 -1.38 6.42
C ARG A 155 -1.69 -2.18 7.67
N GLY A 156 -2.54 -1.65 8.56
CA GLY A 156 -2.98 -2.37 9.76
C GLY A 156 -3.86 -3.58 9.45
N ALA A 157 -4.70 -3.50 8.41
CA ALA A 157 -5.52 -4.62 7.94
C ALA A 157 -4.67 -5.82 7.49
N ARG A 158 -3.46 -5.58 7.00
CA ARG A 158 -2.49 -6.63 6.64
C ARG A 158 -1.95 -7.36 7.87
N GLU A 159 -1.87 -6.71 9.02
CA GLU A 159 -1.33 -7.30 10.25
C GLU A 159 -2.39 -8.13 11.01
N GLY A 160 -3.66 -7.75 10.92
CA GLY A 160 -4.78 -8.36 11.66
C GLY A 160 -5.62 -9.40 10.89
N MET A 161 -5.00 -10.27 10.08
CA MET A 161 -5.64 -11.10 9.04
C MET A 161 -6.59 -12.24 9.50
N ASN A 162 -7.26 -12.13 10.65
CA ASN A 162 -8.18 -13.17 11.14
C ASN A 162 -9.52 -13.24 10.36
N ASN A 163 -9.87 -12.23 9.54
CA ASN A 163 -11.14 -12.19 8.76
C ASN A 163 -10.98 -11.54 7.36
N ALA A 164 -10.08 -12.11 6.56
CA ALA A 164 -9.71 -11.68 5.20
C ALA A 164 -10.84 -11.15 4.30
N ALA A 165 -11.97 -11.87 4.22
CA ALA A 165 -13.05 -11.56 3.28
C ALA A 165 -13.87 -10.31 3.66
N ARG A 166 -14.17 -10.13 4.97
CA ARG A 166 -14.92 -8.96 5.47
C ARG A 166 -14.04 -7.70 5.42
N THR A 167 -12.75 -7.86 5.71
CA THR A 167 -11.76 -6.79 5.60
C THR A 167 -11.65 -6.28 4.16
N MET A 168 -11.65 -7.16 3.15
CA MET A 168 -11.50 -6.78 1.74
C MET A 168 -12.69 -5.96 1.20
N THR A 169 -13.93 -6.39 1.44
CA THR A 169 -15.12 -5.66 0.94
C THR A 169 -15.23 -4.27 1.55
N GLN A 170 -14.99 -4.15 2.86
CA GLN A 170 -15.07 -2.86 3.54
C GLN A 170 -13.95 -1.90 3.09
N THR A 171 -12.72 -2.40 2.93
CA THR A 171 -11.57 -1.58 2.54
C THR A 171 -11.56 -1.21 1.05
N SER A 172 -12.14 -2.03 0.16
CA SER A 172 -12.22 -1.75 -1.28
C SER A 172 -13.03 -0.49 -1.59
N ALA A 173 -14.21 -0.35 -0.99
CA ALA A 173 -15.05 0.84 -1.21
C ALA A 173 -14.35 2.12 -0.72
N THR A 174 -13.75 2.06 0.47
CA THR A 174 -12.96 3.19 1.00
C THR A 174 -11.79 3.54 0.10
N TYR A 175 -11.00 2.54 -0.34
CA TYR A 175 -9.89 2.73 -1.26
C TYR A 175 -10.31 3.40 -2.58
N ASN A 176 -11.38 2.90 -3.22
CA ASN A 176 -11.86 3.45 -4.49
C ASN A 176 -12.34 4.90 -4.33
N ASN A 177 -13.10 5.18 -3.27
CA ASN A 177 -13.59 6.54 -2.99
C ASN A 177 -12.42 7.51 -2.77
N THR A 178 -11.42 7.13 -1.97
CA THR A 178 -10.22 7.95 -1.73
C THR A 178 -9.40 8.16 -3.02
N CYS A 179 -9.30 7.14 -3.88
CA CYS A 179 -8.65 7.28 -5.19
C CYS A 179 -9.40 8.27 -6.08
N HIS A 180 -10.73 8.20 -6.13
CA HIS A 180 -11.54 9.16 -6.89
C HIS A 180 -11.36 10.58 -6.37
N MET A 181 -11.44 10.79 -5.04
CA MET A 181 -11.21 12.10 -4.42
C MET A 181 -9.83 12.67 -4.80
N ALA A 182 -8.78 11.86 -4.66
CA ALA A 182 -7.41 12.29 -4.98
C ALA A 182 -7.23 12.61 -6.47
N ASN A 183 -7.77 11.79 -7.38
CA ASN A 183 -7.66 12.03 -8.81
C ASN A 183 -8.44 13.27 -9.25
N SER A 184 -9.66 13.48 -8.73
CA SER A 184 -10.44 14.69 -9.00
C SER A 184 -9.72 15.95 -8.54
N LEU A 185 -9.17 15.94 -7.31
CA LEU A 185 -8.37 17.04 -6.79
C LEU A 185 -7.11 17.31 -7.63
N ILE A 186 -6.41 16.26 -8.05
CA ILE A 186 -5.22 16.39 -8.90
C ILE A 186 -5.58 17.00 -10.27
N GLN A 187 -6.73 16.61 -10.83
CA GLN A 187 -7.22 17.15 -12.09
C GLN A 187 -7.62 18.63 -11.94
N GLU A 188 -8.34 18.97 -10.88
CA GLU A 188 -8.70 20.36 -10.57
C GLU A 188 -7.46 21.23 -10.43
N GLY A 189 -6.46 20.80 -9.64
CA GLY A 189 -5.24 21.58 -9.47
C GLY A 189 -4.42 21.72 -10.76
N ARG A 190 -4.48 20.76 -11.68
CA ARG A 190 -3.89 20.90 -13.03
C ARG A 190 -4.63 21.94 -13.84
N SER A 191 -5.96 21.88 -13.90
CA SER A 191 -6.79 22.89 -14.58
C SER A 191 -6.52 24.28 -14.01
N MET A 192 -6.39 24.40 -12.69
CA MET A 192 -6.00 25.67 -12.08
C MET A 192 -4.62 26.13 -12.55
N LEU A 193 -3.61 25.26 -12.65
CA LEU A 193 -2.30 25.67 -13.20
C LEU A 193 -2.40 26.10 -14.67
N ASP A 194 -3.38 25.61 -15.41
CA ASP A 194 -3.63 26.02 -16.80
C ASP A 194 -4.48 27.30 -16.90
N ASP A 195 -5.18 27.71 -15.84
CA ASP A 195 -6.03 28.91 -15.86
C ASP A 195 -5.42 30.10 -15.07
N PHE A 196 -4.70 29.78 -13.99
CA PHE A 196 -4.30 30.74 -12.96
C PHE A 196 -3.22 31.70 -13.46
N GLY A 197 -3.63 32.92 -13.80
CA GLY A 197 -2.75 33.94 -14.36
C GLY A 197 -2.54 33.85 -15.88
N ILE A 198 -3.25 32.96 -16.60
CA ILE A 198 -3.12 32.80 -18.06
C ILE A 198 -3.74 33.97 -18.84
N ALA A 199 -4.76 34.63 -18.29
CA ALA A 199 -5.28 35.88 -18.85
C ALA A 199 -4.26 37.04 -18.83
N ARG A 200 -3.12 36.89 -18.15
CA ARG A 200 -2.09 37.91 -17.97
C ARG A 200 -0.83 37.66 -18.80
N ILE A 201 -0.80 36.66 -19.70
CA ILE A 201 0.43 36.25 -20.44
C ILE A 201 1.00 37.35 -21.35
N THR A 202 0.25 38.43 -21.63
CA THR A 202 0.75 39.59 -22.38
C THR A 202 1.42 40.66 -21.52
N GLU A 203 1.30 40.62 -20.18
CA GLU A 203 1.81 41.64 -19.25
C GLU A 203 2.44 41.00 -17.99
N VAL A 204 3.24 41.76 -17.24
CA VAL A 204 4.08 41.26 -16.15
C VAL A 204 3.27 40.41 -15.14
N ILE A 205 3.56 39.11 -15.03
CA ILE A 205 2.92 38.22 -14.05
C ILE A 205 3.39 38.58 -12.64
N GLY A 206 2.46 38.83 -11.73
CA GLY A 206 2.75 39.14 -10.33
C GLY A 206 3.45 37.99 -9.60
N GLN A 207 4.41 38.31 -8.72
CA GLN A 207 5.15 37.30 -7.94
C GLN A 207 4.23 36.47 -7.03
N ASP A 208 3.11 37.03 -6.56
CA ASP A 208 2.09 36.33 -5.79
C ASP A 208 1.44 35.19 -6.60
N VAL A 209 1.23 35.42 -7.91
CA VAL A 209 0.72 34.41 -8.84
C VAL A 209 1.77 33.31 -9.03
N LEU A 210 3.04 33.67 -9.27
CA LEU A 210 4.13 32.71 -9.45
C LEU A 210 4.32 31.82 -8.21
N ASP A 211 4.35 32.41 -7.02
CA ASP A 211 4.49 31.68 -5.75
C ASP A 211 3.28 30.78 -5.48
N THR A 212 2.07 31.25 -5.81
CA THR A 212 0.85 30.44 -5.69
C THR A 212 0.87 29.24 -6.63
N ARG A 213 1.26 29.44 -7.90
CA ARG A 213 1.41 28.35 -8.89
C ARG A 213 2.44 27.32 -8.41
N ALA A 214 3.59 27.77 -7.93
CA ALA A 214 4.62 26.89 -7.38
C ALA A 214 4.10 26.11 -6.16
N LYS A 215 3.31 26.74 -5.28
CA LYS A 215 2.68 26.09 -4.14
C LYS A 215 1.66 25.04 -4.58
N ILE A 216 0.82 25.32 -5.58
CA ILE A 216 -0.14 24.36 -6.14
C ILE A 216 0.61 23.15 -6.71
N ASP A 217 1.64 23.39 -7.55
CA ASP A 217 2.42 22.31 -8.16
C ASP A 217 3.08 21.40 -7.10
N ARG A 218 3.68 22.00 -6.07
CA ARG A 218 4.24 21.26 -4.93
C ARG A 218 3.19 20.39 -4.24
N GLN A 219 2.00 20.93 -3.99
CA GLN A 219 0.90 20.18 -3.35
C GLN A 219 0.41 19.02 -4.23
N LEU A 220 0.34 19.22 -5.55
CA LEU A 220 0.01 18.16 -6.50
C LEU A 220 1.06 17.04 -6.49
N GLY A 221 2.35 17.39 -6.41
CA GLY A 221 3.43 16.40 -6.25
C GLY A 221 3.27 15.56 -4.99
N LEU A 222 2.93 16.19 -3.86
CA LEU A 222 2.64 15.50 -2.61
C LEU A 222 1.40 14.60 -2.72
N ALA A 223 0.32 15.08 -3.33
CA ALA A 223 -0.91 14.30 -3.53
C ALA A 223 -0.64 13.02 -4.34
N ARG A 224 0.10 13.15 -5.46
CA ARG A 224 0.49 12.00 -6.30
C ARG A 224 1.35 11.00 -5.53
N THR A 225 2.31 11.48 -4.75
CA THR A 225 3.17 10.61 -3.93
C THR A 225 2.35 9.83 -2.90
N ARG A 226 1.41 10.48 -2.22
CA ARG A 226 0.52 9.80 -1.25
C ARG A 226 -0.45 8.83 -1.93
N LEU A 227 -0.98 9.17 -3.11
CA LEU A 227 -1.81 8.28 -3.91
C LEU A 227 -1.06 7.01 -4.33
N LEU A 228 0.20 7.13 -4.75
CA LEU A 228 1.06 5.97 -5.03
C LEU A 228 1.27 5.10 -3.78
N ALA A 229 1.48 5.72 -2.62
CA ALA A 229 1.61 4.98 -1.36
C ALA A 229 0.32 4.23 -0.98
N LEU A 230 -0.85 4.82 -1.25
CA LEU A 230 -2.16 4.18 -1.09
C LEU A 230 -2.28 2.95 -2.02
N HIS A 231 -1.97 3.11 -3.31
CA HIS A 231 -1.98 2.02 -4.28
C HIS A 231 -1.06 0.86 -3.87
N GLN A 232 0.14 1.17 -3.40
CA GLN A 232 1.08 0.15 -2.93
C GLN A 232 0.54 -0.58 -1.69
N ALA A 233 -0.05 0.14 -0.73
CA ALA A 233 -0.65 -0.47 0.45
C ALA A 233 -1.82 -1.40 0.07
N TRP A 234 -2.65 -0.99 -0.88
CA TRP A 234 -3.75 -1.79 -1.41
C TRP A 234 -3.24 -3.07 -2.10
N SER A 235 -2.29 -2.95 -3.02
CA SER A 235 -1.70 -4.10 -3.72
C SER A 235 -1.07 -5.10 -2.75
N ASN A 236 -0.33 -4.61 -1.74
CA ASN A 236 0.27 -5.45 -0.71
C ASN A 236 -0.78 -6.19 0.12
N LEU A 237 -1.89 -5.54 0.47
CA LEU A 237 -2.99 -6.17 1.18
C LEU A 237 -3.63 -7.28 0.34
N GLN A 238 -3.92 -7.01 -0.94
CA GLN A 238 -4.48 -8.00 -1.87
C GLN A 238 -3.56 -9.23 -2.01
N LYS A 239 -2.26 -9.00 -2.17
CA LYS A 239 -1.26 -10.08 -2.22
C LYS A 239 -1.27 -10.89 -0.94
N SER A 240 -1.18 -10.24 0.22
CA SER A 240 -1.18 -10.92 1.53
C SER A 240 -2.41 -11.80 1.71
N LEU A 241 -3.60 -11.33 1.30
CA LEU A 241 -4.84 -12.08 1.39
C LEU A 241 -4.88 -13.28 0.43
N ALA A 242 -4.32 -13.14 -0.77
CA ALA A 242 -4.16 -14.26 -1.70
C ALA A 242 -3.19 -15.32 -1.14
N ASP A 243 -2.05 -14.87 -0.61
CA ASP A 243 -1.02 -15.72 -0.02
C ASP A 243 -1.59 -16.51 1.18
N ALA A 244 -2.30 -15.85 2.11
CA ALA A 244 -2.93 -16.51 3.25
C ALA A 244 -4.02 -17.50 2.83
N LYS A 245 -4.80 -17.19 1.78
CA LYS A 245 -5.78 -18.14 1.25
C LYS A 245 -5.10 -19.39 0.71
N GLU A 246 -3.95 -19.24 0.06
CA GLU A 246 -3.19 -20.38 -0.45
C GLU A 246 -2.58 -21.21 0.69
N VAL A 247 -1.98 -20.56 1.69
CA VAL A 247 -1.48 -21.22 2.92
C VAL A 247 -2.58 -22.02 3.61
N ASN A 248 -3.78 -21.44 3.79
CA ASN A 248 -4.91 -22.15 4.41
C ASN A 248 -5.36 -23.38 3.60
N LYS A 249 -5.29 -23.34 2.26
CA LYS A 249 -5.60 -24.53 1.43
C LYS A 249 -4.55 -25.61 1.60
N LEU A 250 -3.28 -25.24 1.66
CA LEU A 250 -2.16 -26.17 1.85
C LEU A 250 -2.28 -26.83 3.22
N GLU A 251 -2.49 -26.06 4.28
CA GLU A 251 -2.73 -26.56 5.64
C GLU A 251 -3.91 -27.54 5.68
N GLY A 252 -5.05 -27.17 5.08
CA GLY A 252 -6.20 -28.07 4.98
C GLY A 252 -5.88 -29.35 4.20
N GLY A 253 -5.02 -29.30 3.19
CA GLY A 253 -4.52 -30.46 2.45
C GLY A 253 -3.66 -31.37 3.32
N VAL A 254 -2.67 -30.80 4.02
CA VAL A 254 -1.77 -31.53 4.92
C VAL A 254 -2.57 -32.24 6.00
N ARG A 255 -3.52 -31.53 6.61
CA ARG A 255 -4.39 -32.09 7.64
C ARG A 255 -5.22 -33.27 7.14
N ARG A 256 -5.89 -33.12 5.98
CA ARG A 256 -6.73 -34.19 5.41
C ARG A 256 -5.94 -35.46 5.12
N VAL A 257 -4.77 -35.32 4.50
CA VAL A 257 -3.91 -36.47 4.18
C VAL A 257 -3.41 -37.14 5.46
N THR A 258 -2.91 -36.37 6.42
CA THR A 258 -2.42 -36.88 7.70
C THR A 258 -3.52 -37.61 8.48
N GLU A 259 -4.71 -37.00 8.58
CA GLU A 259 -5.87 -37.57 9.28
C GLU A 259 -6.32 -38.89 8.64
N TRP A 260 -6.37 -38.96 7.30
CA TRP A 260 -6.72 -40.20 6.60
C TRP A 260 -5.76 -41.34 6.92
N VAL A 261 -4.44 -41.08 6.91
CA VAL A 261 -3.45 -42.13 7.17
C VAL A 261 -3.55 -42.62 8.60
N LEU A 262 -3.64 -41.70 9.57
CA LEU A 262 -3.69 -42.03 11.00
C LEU A 262 -5.01 -42.67 11.46
N THR A 263 -6.07 -42.57 10.65
CA THR A 263 -7.38 -43.15 10.98
C THR A 263 -7.70 -44.30 10.03
N LYS A 264 -8.35 -44.01 8.90
CA LYS A 264 -8.83 -45.01 7.94
C LYS A 264 -7.70 -45.88 7.39
N GLY A 265 -6.51 -45.32 7.15
CA GLY A 265 -5.34 -46.09 6.73
C GLY A 265 -4.95 -47.15 7.77
N GLU A 266 -4.81 -46.74 9.03
CA GLU A 266 -4.50 -47.64 10.14
C GLU A 266 -5.57 -48.70 10.37
N ASP A 267 -6.86 -48.35 10.31
CA ASP A 267 -7.97 -49.30 10.45
C ASP A 267 -7.92 -50.39 9.37
N LEU A 268 -7.61 -49.99 8.13
CA LEU A 268 -7.46 -50.93 7.02
C LEU A 268 -6.26 -51.85 7.21
N LEU A 269 -5.13 -51.37 7.73
CA LEU A 269 -3.97 -52.22 7.99
C LEU A 269 -4.19 -53.17 9.19
N THR A 270 -4.82 -52.69 10.25
CA THR A 270 -5.00 -53.46 11.50
C THR A 270 -6.07 -54.55 11.37
N SER A 271 -7.11 -54.32 10.58
CA SER A 271 -8.14 -55.33 10.28
C SER A 271 -7.60 -56.54 9.49
N HIS A 272 -6.46 -56.40 8.81
CA HIS A 272 -5.87 -57.45 7.99
C HIS A 272 -4.56 -57.96 8.63
N HIS A 273 -4.64 -58.98 9.49
CA HIS A 273 -3.48 -59.60 10.15
C HIS A 273 -3.18 -61.03 9.65
N GLN A 274 -4.11 -61.70 8.98
CA GLN A 274 -3.96 -63.09 8.53
C GLN A 274 -2.98 -63.21 7.35
N VAL A 275 -2.38 -64.40 7.21
CA VAL A 275 -1.35 -64.72 6.20
C VAL A 275 -1.73 -65.94 5.31
N GLY A 276 -2.84 -66.61 5.62
CA GLY A 276 -3.32 -67.81 4.91
C GLY A 276 -2.72 -69.08 5.51
N TYR A 277 -3.37 -70.22 5.25
CA TYR A 277 -2.96 -71.54 5.73
C TYR A 277 -2.90 -72.61 4.63
N ASP A 278 -3.21 -72.23 3.38
CA ASP A 278 -3.12 -73.03 2.17
C ASP A 278 -2.92 -72.10 0.95
N ILE A 279 -2.77 -72.68 -0.25
CA ILE A 279 -2.58 -71.88 -1.49
C ILE A 279 -3.77 -70.95 -1.72
N ALA A 280 -5.00 -71.45 -1.59
CA ALA A 280 -6.21 -70.71 -1.94
C ALA A 280 -6.43 -69.48 -1.03
N SER A 281 -6.25 -69.65 0.28
CA SER A 281 -6.37 -68.60 1.29
C SER A 281 -5.24 -67.59 1.21
N ALA A 282 -3.99 -68.02 0.99
CA ALA A 282 -2.85 -67.12 0.82
C ALA A 282 -2.99 -66.26 -0.46
N GLU A 283 -3.42 -66.85 -1.58
CA GLU A 283 -3.69 -66.15 -2.83
C GLU A 283 -4.89 -65.18 -2.71
N LYS A 284 -5.93 -65.55 -1.95
CA LYS A 284 -7.07 -64.66 -1.66
C LYS A 284 -6.61 -63.43 -0.86
N LEU A 285 -5.88 -63.62 0.23
CA LEU A 285 -5.37 -62.53 1.05
C LEU A 285 -4.40 -61.63 0.29
N ARG A 286 -3.59 -62.18 -0.63
CA ARG A 286 -2.74 -61.38 -1.53
C ARG A 286 -3.58 -60.47 -2.43
N ARG A 287 -4.63 -61.00 -3.07
CA ARG A 287 -5.54 -60.22 -3.92
C ARG A 287 -6.29 -59.14 -3.15
N GLU A 288 -6.74 -59.43 -1.93
CA GLU A 288 -7.36 -58.44 -1.04
C GLU A 288 -6.37 -57.32 -0.68
N HIS A 289 -5.10 -57.66 -0.47
CA HIS A 289 -4.06 -56.67 -0.21
C HIS A 289 -3.73 -55.80 -1.42
N GLU A 290 -3.67 -56.36 -2.63
CA GLU A 290 -3.54 -55.56 -3.88
C GLU A 290 -4.70 -54.56 -4.03
N ALA A 291 -5.92 -54.98 -3.71
CA ALA A 291 -7.08 -54.08 -3.72
C ALA A 291 -6.95 -52.95 -2.68
N LEU A 292 -6.39 -53.25 -1.49
CA LEU A 292 -6.09 -52.26 -0.47
C LEU A 292 -5.03 -51.25 -0.95
N GLU A 293 -3.94 -51.70 -1.57
CA GLU A 293 -2.91 -50.82 -2.14
C GLU A 293 -3.49 -49.89 -3.20
N LEU A 294 -4.39 -50.41 -4.04
CA LEU A 294 -5.12 -49.61 -5.01
C LEU A 294 -6.00 -48.54 -4.35
N HIS A 295 -6.65 -48.86 -3.23
CA HIS A 295 -7.43 -47.89 -2.46
C HIS A 295 -6.56 -46.77 -1.86
N CYS A 296 -5.31 -47.07 -1.50
CA CYS A 296 -4.37 -46.07 -0.96
C CYS A 296 -3.80 -45.13 -2.04
N ARG A 297 -3.88 -45.50 -3.32
CA ARG A 297 -3.28 -44.77 -4.44
C ARG A 297 -3.78 -43.33 -4.55
N GLU A 298 -5.07 -43.10 -4.25
CA GLU A 298 -5.65 -41.76 -4.27
C GLU A 298 -4.96 -40.85 -3.24
N THR A 299 -4.78 -41.32 -2.00
CA THR A 299 -4.10 -40.56 -0.94
C THR A 299 -2.65 -40.25 -1.31
N TYR A 300 -1.92 -41.21 -1.89
CA TYR A 300 -0.55 -40.96 -2.36
C TYR A 300 -0.49 -39.92 -3.49
N GLY A 301 -1.48 -39.91 -4.38
CA GLY A 301 -1.64 -38.88 -5.39
C GLY A 301 -1.86 -37.49 -4.78
N GLN A 302 -2.77 -37.39 -3.80
CA GLN A 302 -3.06 -36.14 -3.09
C GLN A 302 -1.82 -35.61 -2.33
N TYR A 303 -1.06 -36.51 -1.70
CA TYR A 303 0.22 -36.17 -1.05
C TYR A 303 1.24 -35.62 -2.05
N ALA A 304 1.47 -36.30 -3.18
CA ALA A 304 2.42 -35.85 -4.19
C ALA A 304 2.03 -34.49 -4.79
N GLU A 305 0.74 -34.31 -5.10
CA GLU A 305 0.20 -33.05 -5.57
C GLU A 305 0.41 -31.92 -4.54
N LEU A 306 0.20 -32.21 -3.25
CA LEU A 306 0.37 -31.23 -2.18
C LEU A 306 1.83 -30.79 -2.03
N LEU A 307 2.78 -31.72 -2.11
CA LEU A 307 4.21 -31.38 -2.09
C LEU A 307 4.59 -30.47 -3.27
N HIS A 308 4.11 -30.82 -4.47
CA HIS A 308 4.34 -30.00 -5.66
C HIS A 308 3.73 -28.60 -5.50
N LYS A 309 2.50 -28.49 -4.98
CA LYS A 309 1.85 -27.19 -4.72
C LYS A 309 2.60 -26.37 -3.69
N MET A 310 3.07 -26.97 -2.59
CA MET A 310 3.87 -26.26 -1.59
C MET A 310 5.16 -25.70 -2.19
N GLN A 311 5.86 -26.49 -3.01
CA GLN A 311 7.08 -26.05 -3.69
C GLN A 311 6.81 -24.92 -4.69
N ALA A 312 5.74 -25.04 -5.49
CA ALA A 312 5.33 -24.01 -6.44
C ALA A 312 4.94 -22.69 -5.75
N SER A 313 4.28 -22.77 -4.58
CA SER A 313 3.93 -21.60 -3.76
C SER A 313 5.18 -20.87 -3.26
N VAL A 314 6.19 -21.61 -2.80
CA VAL A 314 7.49 -21.02 -2.40
C VAL A 314 8.17 -20.34 -3.58
N GLN A 315 8.21 -20.98 -4.75
CA GLN A 315 8.78 -20.39 -5.97
C GLN A 315 8.05 -19.11 -6.42
N SER A 316 6.75 -19.03 -6.15
CA SER A 316 5.92 -17.84 -6.42
C SER A 316 6.08 -16.74 -5.36
N GLY A 317 6.92 -16.96 -4.34
CA GLY A 317 7.20 -15.99 -3.28
C GLY A 317 6.17 -15.96 -2.14
N VAL A 318 5.34 -17.02 -1.99
CA VAL A 318 4.46 -17.20 -0.84
C VAL A 318 5.30 -17.64 0.36
N ALA A 319 5.19 -16.92 1.47
CA ALA A 319 5.83 -17.30 2.72
C ALA A 319 5.05 -18.45 3.39
N ILE A 320 5.69 -19.61 3.55
CA ILE A 320 5.09 -20.77 4.22
C ILE A 320 5.44 -20.70 5.72
N PRO A 321 4.44 -20.65 6.63
CA PRO A 321 4.68 -20.63 8.08
C PRO A 321 5.47 -21.86 8.56
N GLU A 322 6.32 -21.67 9.57
CA GLU A 322 7.12 -22.78 10.16
C GLU A 322 6.23 -23.91 10.68
N ASP A 323 5.09 -23.58 11.30
CA ASP A 323 4.11 -24.58 11.76
C ASP A 323 3.59 -25.45 10.61
N LEU A 324 3.31 -24.87 9.45
CA LEU A 324 2.87 -25.61 8.27
C LEU A 324 4.01 -26.46 7.69
N GLN A 325 5.26 -26.01 7.77
CA GLN A 325 6.42 -26.81 7.37
C GLN A 325 6.55 -28.04 8.30
N ALA A 326 6.44 -27.85 9.61
CA ALA A 326 6.47 -28.94 10.59
C ALA A 326 5.32 -29.94 10.37
N GLN A 327 4.10 -29.46 10.10
CA GLN A 327 2.96 -30.33 9.75
C GLN A 327 3.21 -31.12 8.46
N ARG A 328 3.82 -30.51 7.44
CA ARG A 328 4.20 -31.18 6.20
C ARG A 328 5.23 -32.28 6.44
N ASP A 329 6.23 -32.04 7.29
CA ASP A 329 7.26 -33.02 7.62
C ASP A 329 6.69 -34.19 8.42
N PHE A 330 5.77 -33.90 9.34
CA PHE A 330 5.03 -34.93 10.05
C PHE A 330 4.18 -35.79 9.10
N MET A 331 3.46 -35.17 8.16
CA MET A 331 2.71 -35.89 7.12
C MET A 331 3.64 -36.79 6.28
N ASP A 332 4.81 -36.29 5.86
CA ASP A 332 5.81 -37.05 5.10
C ASP A 332 6.28 -38.29 5.87
N PHE A 333 6.57 -38.12 7.17
CA PHE A 333 6.94 -39.21 8.06
C PHE A 333 5.85 -40.27 8.17
N VAL A 334 4.61 -39.86 8.44
CA VAL A 334 3.46 -40.77 8.62
C VAL A 334 3.18 -41.55 7.33
N ILE A 335 3.21 -40.90 6.17
CA ILE A 335 3.02 -41.54 4.87
C ILE A 335 4.11 -42.58 4.58
N ARG A 336 5.38 -42.24 4.81
CA ARG A 336 6.50 -43.18 4.59
C ARG A 336 6.42 -44.39 5.51
N SER A 337 6.07 -44.16 6.77
CA SER A 337 5.86 -45.23 7.76
C SER A 337 4.73 -46.17 7.33
N PHE A 338 3.59 -45.61 6.93
CA PHE A 338 2.43 -46.35 6.43
C PHE A 338 2.77 -47.17 5.18
N ALA A 339 3.42 -46.56 4.18
CA ALA A 339 3.84 -47.23 2.96
C ALA A 339 4.81 -48.39 3.23
N THR A 340 5.76 -48.21 4.14
CA THR A 340 6.71 -49.27 4.53
C THR A 340 6.00 -50.46 5.16
N ARG A 341 4.98 -50.23 5.99
CA ARG A 341 4.17 -51.30 6.61
C ARG A 341 3.28 -52.01 5.61
N LEU A 342 2.69 -51.28 4.67
CA LEU A 342 1.90 -51.82 3.57
C LEU A 342 2.77 -52.77 2.72
N GLU A 343 3.94 -52.30 2.29
CA GLU A 343 4.90 -53.09 1.51
C GLU A 343 5.43 -54.31 2.31
N ARG A 344 5.68 -54.18 3.62
CA ARG A 344 6.06 -55.32 4.46
C ARG A 344 4.97 -56.41 4.46
N ARG A 345 3.69 -56.02 4.58
CA ARG A 345 2.58 -56.97 4.54
C ARG A 345 2.48 -57.66 3.17
N ARG A 346 2.61 -56.91 2.08
CA ARG A 346 2.66 -57.47 0.72
C ARG A 346 3.71 -58.57 0.61
N ASN A 347 4.93 -58.30 1.06
CA ASN A 347 6.04 -59.25 1.00
C ASN A 347 5.79 -60.53 1.83
N ILE A 348 5.14 -60.41 2.99
CA ILE A 348 4.72 -61.56 3.79
C ILE A 348 3.70 -62.42 3.05
N LEU A 349 2.68 -61.80 2.44
CA LEU A 349 1.63 -62.52 1.71
C LEU A 349 2.17 -63.21 0.45
N ILE A 350 3.06 -62.53 -0.30
CA ILE A 350 3.76 -63.14 -1.45
C ILE A 350 4.59 -64.35 -0.98
N SER A 351 5.32 -64.22 0.12
CA SER A 351 6.14 -65.31 0.67
C SER A 351 5.28 -66.49 1.12
N SER A 352 4.15 -66.24 1.77
CA SER A 352 3.17 -67.26 2.18
C SER A 352 2.61 -68.03 0.99
N ALA A 353 2.13 -67.32 -0.03
CA ALA A 353 1.61 -67.94 -1.24
C ALA A 353 2.68 -68.81 -1.94
N ARG A 354 3.92 -68.30 -2.02
CA ARG A 354 5.05 -69.05 -2.57
C ARG A 354 5.38 -70.29 -1.74
N PHE A 355 5.37 -70.19 -0.41
CA PHE A 355 5.61 -71.31 0.49
C PHE A 355 4.61 -72.44 0.24
N TYR A 356 3.30 -72.15 0.25
CA TYR A 356 2.29 -73.18 0.03
C TYR A 356 2.35 -73.79 -1.38
N ARG A 357 2.72 -73.00 -2.40
CA ARG A 357 2.95 -73.52 -3.76
C ARG A 357 4.11 -74.52 -3.79
N LEU A 358 5.23 -74.20 -3.16
CA LEU A 358 6.40 -75.08 -3.07
C LEU A 358 6.10 -76.36 -2.27
N VAL A 359 5.35 -76.24 -1.18
CA VAL A 359 4.91 -77.41 -0.39
C VAL A 359 4.04 -78.34 -1.24
N SER A 360 3.10 -77.79 -2.01
CA SER A 360 2.25 -78.59 -2.91
C SER A 360 3.06 -79.26 -4.03
N GLU A 361 4.02 -78.54 -4.62
CA GLU A 361 4.92 -79.08 -5.66
C GLU A 361 5.81 -80.19 -5.10
N TYR A 362 6.33 -80.03 -3.88
CA TYR A 362 7.08 -81.05 -3.17
C TYR A 362 6.23 -82.31 -2.98
N PHE A 363 5.03 -82.17 -2.41
CA PHE A 363 4.14 -83.31 -2.19
C PHE A 363 3.78 -84.02 -3.49
N GLN A 364 3.45 -83.28 -4.55
CA GLN A 364 3.16 -83.85 -5.87
C GLN A 364 4.37 -84.64 -6.40
N THR A 365 5.56 -84.02 -6.39
CA THR A 365 6.79 -84.66 -6.87
C THR A 365 7.11 -85.92 -6.06
N THR A 366 6.97 -85.88 -4.73
CA THR A 366 7.21 -87.07 -3.89
C THR A 366 6.17 -88.16 -4.12
N SER A 367 4.91 -87.81 -4.39
CA SER A 367 3.87 -88.78 -4.76
C SER A 367 4.19 -89.42 -6.11
N ASP A 368 4.57 -88.63 -7.12
CA ASP A 368 4.95 -89.14 -8.43
C ASP A 368 6.17 -90.07 -8.33
N VAL A 369 7.19 -89.71 -7.54
CA VAL A 369 8.36 -90.55 -7.27
C VAL A 369 7.95 -91.84 -6.56
N TYR A 370 7.09 -91.77 -5.54
CA TYR A 370 6.59 -92.95 -4.83
C TYR A 370 5.82 -93.89 -5.77
N GLU A 371 4.92 -93.37 -6.60
CA GLU A 371 4.19 -94.16 -7.59
C GLU A 371 5.12 -94.82 -8.61
N ASN A 372 6.14 -94.11 -9.09
CA ASN A 372 7.08 -94.61 -10.11
C ASN A 372 8.20 -95.54 -9.60
N LEU A 373 8.52 -95.53 -8.29
CA LEU A 373 9.57 -96.38 -7.70
C LEU A 373 9.04 -97.51 -6.85
N VAL A 374 7.88 -97.34 -6.23
CA VAL A 374 7.33 -98.30 -5.25
C VAL A 374 6.12 -99.05 -5.80
N MET A 375 5.35 -98.44 -6.71
CA MET A 375 4.10 -99.03 -7.23
C MET A 375 4.20 -99.60 -8.64
N THR A 376 5.38 -99.56 -9.28
CA THR A 376 5.64 -100.23 -10.55
C THR A 376 5.78 -101.74 -10.32
N PRO A 377 4.84 -102.58 -10.81
CA PRO A 377 4.93 -104.01 -10.64
C PRO A 377 5.76 -104.55 -11.81
N ASP A 378 7.09 -104.51 -11.68
CA ASP A 378 7.96 -105.55 -12.25
C ASP A 378 9.44 -105.30 -11.94
N LEU A 379 9.88 -105.85 -10.80
CA LEU A 379 11.28 -106.23 -10.64
C LEU A 379 11.64 -107.42 -11.56
N GLU A 380 10.67 -108.19 -12.05
CA GLU A 380 10.91 -109.37 -12.91
C GLU A 380 11.31 -109.03 -14.36
N GLN A 381 11.03 -107.82 -14.86
CA GLN A 381 11.45 -107.42 -16.21
C GLN A 381 12.91 -106.93 -16.29
N LEU A 382 13.50 -106.52 -15.15
CA LEU A 382 14.91 -106.10 -15.09
C LEU A 382 15.88 -107.29 -15.06
N GLU A 383 15.48 -108.44 -14.50
CA GLU A 383 16.29 -109.67 -14.52
C GLU A 383 16.27 -110.38 -15.89
N LYS A 384 15.16 -110.32 -16.63
CA LYS A 384 15.06 -110.89 -18.00
C LYS A 384 15.85 -110.11 -19.06
N ALA A 385 16.35 -108.92 -18.75
CA ALA A 385 17.20 -108.15 -19.66
C ALA A 385 18.70 -108.41 -19.47
N HIS A 386 19.12 -109.15 -18.42
CA HIS A 386 20.53 -109.48 -18.16
C HIS A 386 20.82 -111.00 -18.12
N GLY A 387 19.81 -111.86 -18.30
CA GLY A 387 19.96 -113.31 -18.39
C GLY A 387 19.22 -113.87 -19.60
N THR A 388 19.96 -114.62 -20.41
CA THR A 388 19.52 -115.65 -21.39
C THR A 388 18.14 -116.24 -21.19
#